data_AF-A0A1D2MWN8-F1
#
_entry.id   AF-A0A1D2MWN8-F1
#
_cell.length_a   1.000
_cell.length_b   1.000
_cell.length_c   1.000
_cell.angle_alpha   90.00
_cell.angle_beta   90.00
_cell.angle_gamma   90.00
#
_symmetry.space_group_name_H-M   'P 1'
#
loop_
_entity.id
_entity.type
_entity.pdbx_description
1 polymer ?
#
loop_
_entity_poly.entity_id
_entity_poly.type
_entity_poly.pdbx_seq_one_letter_code
_entity_poly.pdbx_strand_id
1 'polypeptide(L)'
;MGDIQLKKKIGDNMEYLKKNTLRLKMLVSELVSCDLLSFDQADIILEQENHLTMHEKLYSFLMEEANPSGITKLMKALRSSGNSHIAELLLDK
;
A
#
# COMPACT_ATOMS: atom_id res chain seq x y z
N MET A 1 -8.86 7.71 19.31
CA MET A 1 -7.50 7.22 19.63
C MET A 1 -7.02 6.10 18.68
N GLY A 2 -7.87 5.50 17.81
CA GLY A 2 -7.47 4.44 16.89
C GLY A 2 -6.73 4.89 15.61
N ASP A 3 -7.09 6.03 15.01
CA ASP A 3 -6.54 6.44 13.70
C ASP A 3 -5.06 6.84 13.74
N ILE A 4 -4.56 7.33 14.89
CA ILE A 4 -3.17 7.79 15.02
C ILE A 4 -2.20 6.60 15.05
N GLN A 5 -2.54 5.53 15.76
CA GLN A 5 -1.73 4.30 15.75
C GLN A 5 -1.76 3.62 14.37
N LEU A 6 -2.90 3.72 13.68
CA LEU A 6 -3.10 3.15 12.37
C LEU A 6 -2.22 3.81 11.30
N LYS A 7 -2.23 5.14 11.24
CA LYS A 7 -1.38 5.94 10.36
C LYS A 7 0.10 5.74 10.66
N LYS A 8 0.46 5.61 11.94
CA LYS A 8 1.83 5.30 12.35
C LYS A 8 2.28 3.92 11.86
N LYS A 9 1.44 2.88 12.02
CA LYS A 9 1.73 1.54 11.50
C LYS A 9 1.86 1.53 9.97
N ILE A 10 1.05 2.29 9.25
CA ILE A 10 1.21 2.45 7.81
C ILE A 10 2.56 3.12 7.51
N GLY A 11 2.90 4.23 8.16
CA GLY A 11 4.19 4.90 7.98
C GLY A 11 5.40 3.99 8.22
N ASP A 12 5.44 3.30 9.36
CA ASP A 12 6.55 2.43 9.77
C ASP A 12 6.70 1.22 8.82
N ASN A 13 5.58 0.59 8.43
CA ASN A 13 5.60 -0.54 7.48
C ASN A 13 5.82 -0.09 6.02
N MET A 14 5.62 1.18 5.70
CA MET A 14 5.84 1.72 4.36
C MET A 14 7.31 1.98 4.07
N GLU A 15 8.11 2.32 5.08
CA GLU A 15 9.57 2.32 4.92
C GLU A 15 10.08 0.90 4.61
N TYR A 16 9.46 -0.11 5.22
CA TYR A 16 9.72 -1.51 4.89
C TYR A 16 9.25 -1.86 3.47
N LEU A 17 8.06 -1.42 3.05
CA LEU A 17 7.57 -1.60 1.67
C LEU A 17 8.51 -0.95 0.65
N LYS A 18 8.98 0.27 0.87
CA LYS A 18 9.96 0.93 -0.01
C LYS A 18 11.22 0.09 -0.23
N LYS A 19 11.63 -0.67 0.79
CA LYS A 19 12.85 -1.50 0.79
C LYS A 19 12.60 -2.94 0.31
N ASN A 20 11.38 -3.46 0.42
CA ASN A 20 11.09 -4.89 0.27
C ASN A 20 9.92 -5.22 -0.69
N THR A 21 9.25 -4.23 -1.30
CA THR A 21 8.17 -4.54 -2.26
C THR A 21 8.77 -5.12 -3.53
N LEU A 22 8.58 -6.42 -3.72
CA LEU A 22 8.78 -7.05 -5.00
C LEU A 22 7.48 -6.87 -5.80
N ARG A 23 7.60 -6.48 -7.07
CA ARG A 23 6.46 -6.36 -8.02
C ARG A 23 5.46 -5.25 -7.66
N LEU A 24 5.95 -4.03 -7.44
CA LEU A 24 5.11 -2.85 -7.19
C LEU A 24 3.96 -2.69 -8.19
N LYS A 25 4.19 -2.92 -9.48
CA LYS A 25 3.14 -2.85 -10.52
C LYS A 25 2.00 -3.84 -10.28
N MET A 26 2.32 -5.05 -9.83
CA MET A 26 1.32 -6.08 -9.49
C MET A 26 0.55 -5.67 -8.24
N LEU A 27 1.24 -5.13 -7.23
CA LEU A 27 0.57 -4.56 -6.05
C LEU A 27 -0.41 -3.44 -6.43
N VAL A 28 -0.02 -2.50 -7.29
CA VAL A 28 -0.91 -1.43 -7.77
C VAL A 28 -2.17 -1.99 -8.45
N SER A 29 -2.02 -3.01 -9.31
CA SER A 29 -3.16 -3.69 -9.94
C SER A 29 -4.11 -4.35 -8.93
N GLU A 30 -3.55 -4.99 -7.89
CA GLU A 30 -4.35 -5.61 -6.83
C GLU A 30 -5.06 -4.59 -5.94
N LEU A 31 -4.45 -3.42 -5.73
CA LEU A 31 -5.03 -2.32 -4.97
C LEU A 31 -6.24 -1.70 -5.69
N VAL A 32 -6.19 -1.60 -7.01
CA VAL A 32 -7.36 -1.24 -7.83
C VAL A 32 -8.44 -2.31 -7.72
N SER A 33 -8.07 -3.59 -7.84
CA SER A 33 -9.00 -4.72 -7.75
C SER A 33 -9.68 -4.85 -6.38
N CYS A 34 -9.06 -4.30 -5.33
CA CYS A 34 -9.63 -4.25 -3.98
C CYS A 34 -10.41 -2.97 -3.69
N ASP A 35 -10.64 -2.11 -4.69
CA ASP A 35 -11.25 -0.79 -4.55
C ASP A 35 -10.53 0.08 -3.49
N LEU A 36 -9.20 -0.01 -3.43
CA LEU A 36 -8.38 0.83 -2.56
C LEU A 36 -7.68 1.96 -3.33
N LEU A 37 -7.51 1.78 -4.64
CA LEU A 37 -7.10 2.83 -5.56
C LEU A 37 -8.10 2.91 -6.71
N SER A 38 -8.33 4.11 -7.24
CA SER A 38 -8.99 4.26 -8.53
C SER A 38 -8.03 3.93 -9.67
N PHE A 39 -8.56 3.71 -10.87
CA PHE A 39 -7.76 3.57 -12.09
C PHE A 39 -6.87 4.80 -12.31
N ASP A 40 -7.41 6.01 -12.13
CA ASP A 40 -6.64 7.26 -12.29
C ASP A 40 -5.46 7.34 -11.31
N GLN A 41 -5.66 6.92 -10.05
CA GLN A 41 -4.58 6.89 -9.06
C GLN A 41 -3.51 5.87 -9.42
N ALA A 42 -3.92 4.71 -9.94
CA ALA A 42 -3.00 3.69 -10.42
C ALA A 42 -2.18 4.17 -11.63
N ASP A 43 -2.81 4.84 -12.58
CA ASP A 43 -2.11 5.41 -13.74
C ASP A 43 -1.07 6.45 -13.29
N ILE A 44 -1.43 7.35 -12.38
CA ILE A 44 -0.48 8.33 -11.79
C ILE A 44 0.74 7.62 -11.16
N ILE A 45 0.55 6.49 -10.48
CA ILE A 45 1.66 5.72 -9.89
C ILE A 45 2.48 5.05 -10.99
N LEU A 46 1.84 4.43 -11.98
CA LEU A 46 2.49 3.60 -13.00
C LEU A 46 3.22 4.42 -14.09
N GLU A 47 2.82 5.68 -14.28
CA GLU A 47 3.50 6.64 -15.18
C GLU A 47 4.85 7.13 -14.63
N GLN A 48 5.16 6.91 -13.35
CA GLN A 48 6.44 7.36 -12.79
C GLN A 48 7.59 6.47 -13.29
N GLU A 49 8.61 7.10 -13.89
CA GLU A 49 9.81 6.41 -14.37
C GLU A 49 10.71 5.90 -13.22
N ASN A 50 10.63 6.55 -12.06
CA ASN A 50 11.44 6.23 -10.88
C ASN A 50 10.66 5.38 -9.88
N HIS A 51 11.20 4.21 -9.55
CA HIS A 51 10.65 3.28 -8.57
C HIS A 51 10.43 3.92 -7.18
N LEU A 52 11.32 4.81 -6.75
CA LEU A 52 11.17 5.55 -5.49
C LEU A 52 9.94 6.47 -5.53
N THR A 53 9.76 7.19 -6.64
CA THR A 53 8.63 8.10 -6.83
C THR A 53 7.31 7.33 -6.95
N MET A 54 7.30 6.16 -7.60
CA MET A 54 6.14 5.27 -7.60
C MET A 54 5.72 4.92 -6.16
N HIS A 55 6.68 4.56 -5.31
CA HIS A 55 6.41 4.25 -3.91
C HIS A 55 5.88 5.45 -3.12
N GLU A 56 6.42 6.65 -3.37
CA GLU A 56 5.98 7.87 -2.69
C GLU A 56 4.55 8.26 -3.08
N LYS A 57 4.19 8.11 -4.37
CA LYS A 57 2.82 8.32 -4.84
C LYS A 57 1.86 7.31 -4.26
N LEU A 58 2.21 6.03 -4.30
CA LEU A 58 1.42 4.96 -3.68
C LEU A 58 1.19 5.25 -2.19
N TYR A 59 2.23 5.67 -1.48
CA TYR A 59 2.14 6.02 -0.06
C TYR A 59 1.16 7.16 0.20
N SER A 60 1.23 8.23 -0.61
CA SER A 60 0.32 9.37 -0.48
C SER A 60 -1.14 8.94 -0.53
N PHE A 61 -1.50 8.11 -1.51
CA PHE A 61 -2.88 7.63 -1.66
C PHE A 61 -3.30 6.68 -0.53
N LEU A 62 -2.42 5.77 -0.12
CA LEU A 62 -2.72 4.85 0.98
C LEU A 62 -2.89 5.56 2.33
N MET A 63 -2.25 6.72 2.53
CA MET A 63 -2.41 7.53 3.73
C MET A 63 -3.75 8.27 3.78
N GLU A 64 -4.33 8.58 2.62
CA GLU A 64 -5.69 9.12 2.52
C GLU A 64 -6.72 8.04 2.87
N GLU A 65 -6.45 6.79 2.48
CA GLU A 65 -7.27 5.61 2.76
C GLU A 65 -6.90 4.88 4.07
N ALA A 66 -6.17 5.55 4.98
CA ALA A 66 -5.68 4.99 6.24
C ALA A 66 -6.79 4.83 7.31
N ASN A 67 -7.82 4.06 6.98
CA ASN A 67 -8.93 3.66 7.85
C ASN A 67 -8.97 2.11 7.97
N PRO A 68 -9.72 1.54 8.94
CA PRO A 68 -9.74 0.09 9.16
C PRO A 68 -10.16 -0.75 7.92
N SER A 69 -11.07 -0.21 7.10
CA SER A 69 -11.50 -0.85 5.85
C SER A 69 -10.38 -0.85 4.81
N GLY A 70 -9.71 0.30 4.65
CA GLY A 70 -8.56 0.47 3.77
C GLY A 70 -7.40 -0.45 4.12
N ILE A 71 -7.12 -0.67 5.40
CA ILE A 71 -6.10 -1.64 5.83
C ILE A 71 -6.47 -3.07 5.48
N THR A 72 -7.73 -3.45 5.68
CA THR A 72 -8.20 -4.80 5.32
C THR A 72 -8.01 -5.05 3.82
N LYS A 73 -8.33 -4.06 2.99
CA LYS A 73 -8.12 -4.08 1.54
C LYS A 73 -6.62 -4.12 1.18
N LEU A 74 -5.79 -3.30 1.82
CA LEU A 74 -4.34 -3.26 1.61
C LEU A 74 -3.71 -4.62 1.91
N MET A 75 -4.08 -5.24 3.02
CA MET A 75 -3.60 -6.58 3.39
C MET A 75 -3.98 -7.63 2.35
N LYS A 76 -5.22 -7.59 1.84
CA LYS A 76 -5.68 -8.49 0.79
C LYS A 76 -4.86 -8.30 -0.50
N ALA A 77 -4.62 -7.05 -0.90
CA ALA A 77 -3.81 -6.73 -2.08
C ALA A 77 -2.34 -7.17 -1.93
N LEU A 78 -1.76 -6.98 -0.73
CA LEU A 78 -0.40 -7.43 -0.43
C LEU A 78 -0.27 -8.95 -0.52
N ARG A 79 -1.23 -9.72 0.03
CA ARG A 79 -1.22 -11.19 -0.11
C ARG A 79 -1.36 -11.63 -1.56
N SER A 80 -2.25 -11.01 -2.31
CA SER A 80 -2.55 -11.39 -3.70
C SER A 80 -1.39 -11.05 -4.66
N SER A 81 -0.63 -9.99 -4.37
CA SER A 81 0.56 -9.60 -5.14
C SER A 81 1.85 -10.34 -4.76
N GLY A 82 1.78 -11.31 -3.83
CA GLY A 82 2.95 -12.06 -3.35
C GLY A 82 3.78 -11.32 -2.29
N ASN A 83 3.27 -10.23 -1.74
CA ASN A 83 3.86 -9.44 -0.65
C ASN A 83 3.28 -9.84 0.72
N SER A 84 2.98 -11.12 0.91
CA SER A 84 2.30 -11.68 2.10
C SER A 84 3.05 -11.38 3.41
N HIS A 85 4.38 -11.42 3.37
CA HIS A 85 5.25 -11.11 4.51
C HIS A 85 5.03 -9.67 5.03
N ILE A 86 4.70 -8.73 4.14
CA ILE A 86 4.39 -7.34 4.51
C ILE A 86 2.98 -7.24 5.11
N ALA A 87 2.03 -8.01 4.56
CA ALA A 87 0.69 -8.08 5.13
C ALA A 87 0.70 -8.61 6.57
N GLU A 88 1.65 -9.48 6.92
CA GLU A 88 1.84 -10.00 8.28
C GLU A 88 2.44 -8.93 9.22
N LEU A 89 3.38 -8.11 8.74
CA LEU A 89 3.92 -6.99 9.51
C LEU A 89 2.87 -5.91 9.85
N LEU A 90 1.88 -5.72 8.98
CA LEU A 90 0.74 -4.84 9.26
C LEU A 90 -0.19 -5.38 10.37
N LEU A 91 -0.19 -6.70 10.60
CA LEU A 91 -1.01 -7.36 11.61
C LEU A 91 -0.34 -7.42 12.99
N ASP A 92 0.99 -7.43 13.04
CA ASP A 92 1.69 -7.64 14.30
C ASP A 92 1.49 -6.44 15.26
N LYS A 93 1.21 -6.77 16.52
CA LYS A 93 0.57 -5.89 17.52
C LYS A 93 1.51 -4.82 18.05
#